data_AF-A0AAE1LRV3-F1
#
_entry.id   AF-A0AAE1LRV3-F1
#
_cell.length_a   1.000
_cell.length_b   1.000
_cell.length_c   1.000
_cell.angle_alpha   90.00
_cell.angle_beta   90.00
_cell.angle_gamma   90.00
#
_symmetry.space_group_name_H-M   'P 1'
#
loop_
_entity.id
_entity.type
_entity.pdbx_description
1 polymer ?
#
loop_
_entity_poly.entity_id
_entity_poly.type
_entity_poly.pdbx_seq_one_letter_code
_entity_poly.pdbx_strand_id
1 'polypeptide(L)'
;MGFSAALQSKAAHEALLCRQDAELRLLDLMRRCILSKVRSDRDYALALSALVQQGLKVERAEDLAGSLVAKAWRGMLEELDNTGKAVRQNADCLERDTLEKLNTLHAEKRKARKQYQEEHSRIAQQFATVSLTSSLRAEAEAEAVHGRGSRSLSLSHPWRCSVMCTAVGL
;
A
#
# COMPACT_ATOMS: atom_id res chain seq x y z
N MET A 1 18.74 8.63 2.59
CA MET A 1 17.98 7.73 3.48
C MET A 1 16.83 7.14 2.68
N GLY A 2 16.85 5.85 2.35
CA GLY A 2 15.81 5.20 1.53
C GLY A 2 15.54 3.77 2.01
N PHE A 3 14.34 3.26 1.75
CA PHE A 3 13.93 1.93 2.22
C PHE A 3 14.89 0.82 1.80
N SER A 4 15.53 0.93 0.63
CA SER A 4 16.52 -0.04 0.13
C SER A 4 17.75 -0.21 1.02
N ALA A 5 18.15 0.81 1.77
CA ALA A 5 19.32 0.76 2.66
C ALA A 5 18.95 0.48 4.12
N ALA A 6 17.72 0.83 4.54
CA ALA A 6 17.29 0.72 5.94
C ALA A 6 16.40 -0.50 6.24
N LEU A 7 15.77 -1.10 5.22
CA LEU A 7 14.71 -2.11 5.39
C LEU A 7 15.02 -3.44 4.65
N GLN A 8 16.21 -4.01 4.85
CA GLN A 8 16.61 -5.29 4.22
C GLN A 8 16.18 -6.54 5.01
N SER A 9 15.59 -6.39 6.20
CA SER A 9 15.20 -7.53 7.04
C SER A 9 13.78 -8.03 6.73
N LYS A 10 13.50 -9.28 7.09
CA LYS A 10 12.15 -9.86 7.00
C LYS A 10 11.11 -9.05 7.79
N ALA A 11 11.46 -8.60 9.00
CA ALA A 11 10.59 -7.76 9.82
C ALA A 11 10.28 -6.42 9.12
N ALA A 12 11.26 -5.87 8.40
CA ALA A 12 11.07 -4.64 7.65
C ALA A 12 10.13 -4.81 6.44
N HIS A 13 10.20 -5.96 5.75
CA HIS A 13 9.24 -6.33 4.71
C HIS A 13 7.81 -6.44 5.25
N GLU A 14 7.63 -7.13 6.38
CA GLU A 14 6.31 -7.26 7.04
C GLU A 14 5.75 -5.89 7.46
N ALA A 15 6.59 -5.01 8.01
CA ALA A 15 6.21 -3.65 8.35
C ALA A 15 5.75 -2.84 7.12
N LEU A 16 6.42 -3.00 5.97
CA LEU A 16 6.03 -2.35 4.71
C LEU A 16 4.66 -2.84 4.20
N LEU A 17 4.39 -4.15 4.27
CA LEU A 17 3.08 -4.69 3.90
C LEU A 17 1.98 -4.16 4.80
N CYS A 18 2.19 -4.16 6.12
CA CYS A 18 1.26 -3.59 7.10
C CYS A 18 0.98 -2.10 6.84
N ARG A 19 2.02 -1.33 6.46
CA ARG A 19 1.88 0.08 6.08
C ARG A 19 1.02 0.24 4.82
N GLN A 20 1.26 -0.55 3.77
CA GLN A 20 0.47 -0.53 2.55
C GLN A 20 -1.00 -0.91 2.80
N ASP A 21 -1.26 -1.86 3.70
CA ASP A 21 -2.61 -2.21 4.13
C ASP A 21 -3.31 -1.07 4.88
N ALA A 22 -2.57 -0.34 5.72
CA ALA A 22 -3.10 0.84 6.39
C ALA A 22 -3.45 1.96 5.40
N GLU A 23 -2.64 2.16 4.36
CA GLU A 23 -2.93 3.13 3.29
C GLU A 23 -4.19 2.76 2.52
N LEU A 24 -4.37 1.49 2.15
CA LEU A 24 -5.59 1.03 1.48
C LEU A 24 -6.83 1.29 2.34
N ARG A 25 -6.78 0.98 3.64
CA ARG A 25 -7.88 1.28 4.58
C ARG A 25 -8.15 2.78 4.70
N LEU A 26 -7.10 3.61 4.68
CA LEU A 26 -7.24 5.06 4.69
C LEU A 26 -7.95 5.56 3.43
N LEU A 27 -7.55 5.08 2.25
CA LEU A 27 -8.20 5.43 0.98
C LEU A 27 -9.69 5.03 0.98
N ASP A 28 -10.04 3.86 1.53
CA ASP A 28 -11.43 3.43 1.69
C ASP A 28 -12.23 4.30 2.66
N LEU A 29 -11.61 4.77 3.75
CA LEU A 29 -12.22 5.71 4.68
C LEU A 29 -12.45 7.07 4.03
N MET A 30 -11.46 7.59 3.30
CA MET A 30 -11.58 8.83 2.54
C MET A 30 -12.71 8.75 1.52
N ARG A 31 -12.85 7.62 0.81
CA ARG A 31 -13.93 7.38 -0.15
C ARG A 31 -15.30 7.51 0.49
N ARG A 32 -15.50 6.86 1.64
CA ARG A 32 -16.76 6.92 2.41
C ARG A 32 -17.04 8.34 2.93
N CYS A 33 -16.02 9.04 3.39
CA CYS A 33 -16.14 10.42 3.85
C CYS A 33 -16.61 11.35 2.71
N ILE A 34 -15.97 11.26 1.54
CA ILE A 34 -16.34 12.04 0.36
C ILE A 34 -17.79 11.75 -0.07
N LEU A 35 -18.18 10.47 -0.16
CA LEU A 35 -19.55 10.09 -0.49
C LEU A 35 -20.57 10.67 0.49
N SER A 36 -20.27 10.63 1.80
CA SER A 36 -21.13 11.22 2.82
C SER A 36 -21.22 12.75 2.68
N LYS A 37 -20.10 13.41 2.34
CA LYS A 37 -20.07 14.87 2.11
C LYS A 37 -20.90 15.26 0.90
N VAL A 38 -20.72 14.57 -0.23
CA VAL A 38 -21.48 14.78 -1.48
C VAL A 38 -22.99 14.67 -1.21
N ARG A 39 -23.41 13.61 -0.50
CA ARG A 39 -24.82 13.43 -0.12
C ARG A 39 -25.32 14.61 0.72
N SER A 40 -24.59 14.94 1.78
CA SER A 40 -25.00 16.01 2.71
C SER A 40 -25.08 17.38 2.02
N ASP A 41 -24.17 17.65 1.07
CA ASP A 41 -24.19 18.90 0.29
C ASP A 41 -25.35 18.96 -0.69
N ARG A 42 -25.71 17.84 -1.32
CA ARG A 42 -26.90 17.76 -2.18
C ARG A 42 -28.17 17.98 -1.38
N ASP A 43 -28.28 17.36 -0.21
CA ASP A 43 -29.42 17.52 0.69
C ASP A 43 -29.50 18.98 1.20
N TYR A 44 -28.37 19.59 1.55
CA TYR A 44 -28.32 20.99 1.95
C TYR A 44 -28.71 21.94 0.81
N ALA A 45 -28.21 21.72 -0.39
CA ALA A 45 -28.62 22.51 -1.57
C ALA A 45 -30.12 22.39 -1.86
N LEU A 46 -30.71 21.19 -1.71
CA LEU A 46 -32.16 21.00 -1.82
C LEU A 46 -32.92 21.80 -0.75
N ALA A 47 -32.45 21.78 0.49
CA ALA A 47 -33.07 22.54 1.58
C ALA A 47 -33.02 24.06 1.32
N LEU A 48 -31.88 24.57 0.80
CA LEU A 48 -31.76 25.97 0.40
C LEU A 48 -32.73 26.34 -0.72
N SER A 49 -32.83 25.52 -1.77
CA SER A 49 -33.81 25.75 -2.84
C SER A 49 -35.25 25.73 -2.31
N ALA A 50 -35.60 24.83 -1.40
CA ALA A 50 -36.92 24.81 -0.77
C ALA A 50 -37.21 26.08 0.04
N LEU A 51 -36.21 26.57 0.80
CA LEU A 51 -36.31 27.81 1.56
C LEU A 51 -36.52 29.02 0.64
N VAL A 52 -35.80 29.09 -0.48
CA VAL A 52 -36.02 30.12 -1.51
C VAL A 52 -37.45 30.08 -2.03
N GLN A 53 -37.96 28.90 -2.40
CA GLN A 53 -39.33 28.75 -2.89
C GLN A 53 -40.40 29.15 -1.85
N GLN A 54 -40.13 28.90 -0.56
CA GLN A 54 -41.01 29.37 0.52
C GLN A 54 -40.93 30.88 0.70
N GLY A 55 -39.73 31.45 0.67
CA GLY A 55 -39.51 32.90 0.80
C GLY A 55 -40.16 33.73 -0.31
N LEU A 56 -40.25 33.19 -1.53
CA LEU A 56 -40.95 33.82 -2.65
C LEU A 56 -42.47 33.87 -2.46
N LYS A 57 -43.06 33.03 -1.59
CA LYS A 57 -44.49 33.11 -1.25
C LYS A 57 -44.79 34.32 -0.36
N VAL A 58 -43.85 34.71 0.50
CA VAL A 58 -43.96 35.90 1.38
C VAL A 58 -44.01 37.18 0.56
N GLU A 59 -43.31 37.21 -0.58
CA GLU A 59 -43.31 38.33 -1.51
C GLU A 59 -44.68 38.60 -2.15
N ARG A 60 -45.57 37.60 -2.22
CA ARG A 60 -46.92 37.75 -2.77
C ARG A 60 -47.88 38.50 -1.84
N ALA A 61 -47.45 38.88 -0.65
CA ALA A 61 -48.22 39.76 0.23
C ALA A 61 -48.21 41.19 -0.34
N GLU A 62 -49.39 41.68 -0.73
CA GLU A 62 -49.56 42.99 -1.41
C GLU A 62 -49.05 44.18 -0.57
N ASP A 63 -49.03 44.03 0.76
CA ASP A 63 -48.66 45.07 1.73
C ASP A 63 -47.23 45.62 1.57
N LEU A 64 -46.32 44.85 0.93
CA LEU A 64 -44.90 45.19 0.81
C LEU A 64 -44.47 45.53 -0.63
N ALA A 65 -45.40 45.52 -1.58
CA ALA A 65 -45.10 45.72 -3.00
C ALA A 65 -44.42 47.07 -3.26
N GLY A 66 -43.31 47.05 -4.00
CA GLY A 66 -42.52 48.26 -4.33
C GLY A 66 -41.65 48.82 -3.21
N SER A 67 -41.70 48.25 -2.00
CA SER A 67 -40.87 48.71 -0.87
C SER A 67 -39.39 48.32 -1.01
N LEU A 68 -38.50 49.11 -0.39
CA LEU A 68 -37.08 48.76 -0.26
C LEU A 68 -36.87 47.43 0.50
N VAL A 69 -37.76 47.14 1.45
CA VAL A 69 -37.75 45.88 2.23
C VAL A 69 -38.00 44.69 1.30
N ALA A 70 -39.02 44.76 0.43
CA ALA A 70 -39.28 43.70 -0.54
C ALA A 70 -38.13 43.52 -1.53
N LYS A 71 -37.47 44.61 -1.95
CA LYS A 71 -36.29 44.55 -2.83
C LYS A 71 -35.09 43.87 -2.14
N ALA A 72 -34.80 44.23 -0.88
CA ALA A 72 -33.72 43.62 -0.11
C ALA A 72 -33.98 42.13 0.17
N TRP A 73 -35.22 41.77 0.51
CA TRP A 73 -35.65 40.38 0.68
C TRP A 73 -35.43 39.56 -0.59
N ARG A 74 -35.82 40.08 -1.76
CA ARG A 74 -35.57 39.40 -3.04
C ARG A 74 -34.08 39.16 -3.27
N GLY A 75 -33.26 40.19 -3.08
CA GLY A 75 -31.80 40.06 -3.23
C GLY A 75 -31.21 38.99 -2.31
N MET A 76 -31.68 38.92 -1.06
CA MET A 76 -31.28 37.84 -0.15
C MET A 76 -31.68 36.44 -0.66
N LEU A 77 -32.89 36.28 -1.21
CA LEU A 77 -33.34 34.99 -1.76
C LEU A 77 -32.55 34.60 -3.02
N GLU A 78 -32.21 35.57 -3.87
CA GLU A 78 -31.35 35.35 -5.05
C GLU A 78 -29.95 34.88 -4.64
N GLU A 79 -29.31 35.53 -3.66
CA GLU A 79 -28.02 35.11 -3.12
C GLU A 79 -28.08 33.73 -2.46
N LEU A 80 -29.18 33.43 -1.77
CA LEU A 80 -29.40 32.12 -1.16
C LEU A 80 -29.53 31.00 -2.21
N ASP A 81 -30.24 31.27 -3.31
CA ASP A 81 -30.38 30.34 -4.44
C ASP A 81 -29.03 30.13 -5.15
N ASN A 82 -28.28 31.21 -5.37
CA ASN A 82 -26.92 31.15 -5.93
C ASN A 82 -25.99 30.31 -5.05
N THR A 83 -26.08 30.48 -3.73
CA THR A 83 -25.33 29.67 -2.75
C THR A 83 -25.71 28.19 -2.86
N GLY A 84 -27.01 27.87 -2.92
CA GLY A 84 -27.48 26.50 -3.10
C GLY A 84 -26.98 25.84 -4.39
N LYS A 85 -27.00 26.58 -5.51
CA LYS A 85 -26.44 26.14 -6.79
C LYS A 85 -24.94 25.88 -6.70
N ALA A 86 -24.17 26.79 -6.10
CA ALA A 86 -22.73 26.64 -5.92
C ALA A 86 -22.38 25.41 -5.05
N VAL A 87 -23.10 25.19 -3.94
CA VAL A 87 -22.92 23.99 -3.10
C VAL A 87 -23.16 22.72 -3.89
N ARG A 88 -24.26 22.65 -4.67
CA ARG A 88 -24.55 21.49 -5.52
C ARG A 88 -23.45 21.25 -6.54
N GLN A 89 -23.01 22.30 -7.22
CA GLN A 89 -21.93 22.19 -8.22
C GLN A 89 -20.63 21.68 -7.60
N ASN A 90 -20.28 22.16 -6.41
CA ASN A 90 -19.13 21.68 -5.66
C ASN A 90 -19.25 20.20 -5.29
N ALA A 91 -20.43 19.74 -4.87
CA ALA A 91 -20.70 18.33 -4.58
C ALA A 91 -20.53 17.46 -5.84
N ASP A 92 -21.05 17.92 -6.98
CA ASP A 92 -20.95 17.20 -8.26
C ASP A 92 -19.49 17.14 -8.76
N CYS A 93 -18.72 18.22 -8.61
CA CYS A 93 -17.29 18.23 -8.93
C CYS A 93 -16.48 17.32 -7.98
N LEU A 94 -16.80 17.30 -6.69
CA LEU A 94 -16.19 16.39 -5.71
C LEU A 94 -16.42 14.92 -6.10
N GLU A 95 -17.67 14.57 -6.46
CA GLU A 95 -18.01 13.22 -6.88
C GLU A 95 -17.35 12.85 -8.21
N ARG A 96 -17.42 13.71 -9.22
CA ARG A 96 -16.84 13.42 -10.54
C ARG A 96 -15.31 13.34 -10.46
N ASP A 97 -14.67 14.40 -10.00
CA ASP A 97 -13.23 14.56 -10.21
C ASP A 97 -12.41 13.93 -9.08
N THR A 98 -12.85 14.09 -7.83
CA THR A 98 -12.07 13.65 -6.66
C THR A 98 -12.29 12.17 -6.37
N LEU A 99 -13.55 11.71 -6.41
CA LEU A 99 -13.86 10.31 -6.15
C LEU A 99 -13.30 9.40 -7.25
N GLU A 100 -13.36 9.80 -8.51
CA GLU A 100 -12.75 9.06 -9.63
C GLU A 100 -11.24 8.89 -9.42
N LYS A 101 -10.51 9.99 -9.18
CA LYS A 101 -9.07 9.96 -8.89
C LYS A 101 -8.74 9.08 -7.69
N LEU A 102 -9.56 9.13 -6.64
CA LEU A 102 -9.38 8.31 -5.44
C LEU A 102 -9.58 6.82 -5.74
N ASN A 103 -10.60 6.46 -6.54
CA ASN A 103 -10.85 5.08 -6.95
C ASN A 103 -9.69 4.54 -7.81
N THR A 104 -9.19 5.34 -8.75
CA THR A 104 -8.02 4.99 -9.56
C THR A 104 -6.79 4.76 -8.68
N LEU A 105 -6.49 5.69 -7.77
CA LEU A 105 -5.37 5.57 -6.84
C LEU A 105 -5.50 4.33 -5.94
N HIS A 106 -6.70 4.01 -5.47
CA HIS A 106 -6.96 2.81 -4.66
C HIS A 106 -6.66 1.52 -5.44
N ALA A 107 -7.15 1.42 -6.67
CA ALA A 107 -6.88 0.28 -7.55
C ALA A 107 -5.39 0.12 -7.86
N GLU A 108 -4.70 1.23 -8.17
CA GLU A 108 -3.27 1.26 -8.41
C GLU A 108 -2.47 0.83 -7.17
N LYS A 109 -2.81 1.36 -5.98
CA LYS A 109 -2.19 0.95 -4.71
C LYS A 109 -2.37 -0.54 -4.44
N ARG A 110 -3.57 -1.07 -4.69
CA ARG A 110 -3.86 -2.51 -4.51
C ARG A 110 -3.01 -3.37 -5.44
N LYS A 111 -2.88 -2.96 -6.71
CA LYS A 111 -2.03 -3.63 -7.69
C LYS A 111 -0.55 -3.56 -7.28
N ALA A 112 -0.07 -2.38 -6.90
CA ALA A 112 1.32 -2.18 -6.48
C ALA A 112 1.70 -3.00 -5.24
N ARG A 113 0.79 -3.09 -4.25
CA ARG A 113 0.98 -3.96 -3.06
C ARG A 113 1.16 -5.42 -3.47
N LYS A 114 0.29 -5.93 -4.35
CA LYS A 114 0.35 -7.32 -4.81
C LYS A 114 1.66 -7.60 -5.55
N GLN A 115 2.02 -6.71 -6.48
CA GLN A 115 3.28 -6.80 -7.25
C GLN A 115 4.50 -6.78 -6.33
N TYR A 116 4.53 -5.90 -5.33
CA TYR A 116 5.62 -5.84 -4.36
C TYR A 116 5.78 -7.17 -3.59
N GLN A 117 4.66 -7.76 -3.14
CA GLN A 117 4.67 -9.03 -2.43
C GLN A 117 5.15 -10.19 -3.31
N GLU A 118 4.70 -10.23 -4.57
CA GLU A 118 5.11 -11.23 -5.56
C GLU A 118 6.62 -11.13 -5.86
N GLU A 119 7.13 -9.93 -6.13
CA GLU A 119 8.56 -9.72 -6.41
C GLU A 119 9.45 -10.05 -5.22
N HIS A 120 9.04 -9.64 -4.00
CA HIS A 120 9.80 -9.99 -2.80
C HIS A 120 9.85 -11.51 -2.60
N SER A 121 8.72 -12.21 -2.81
CA SER A 121 8.65 -13.67 -2.69
C SER A 121 9.54 -14.36 -3.75
N ARG A 122 9.52 -13.87 -4.99
CA ARG A 122 10.35 -14.38 -6.10
C ARG A 122 11.84 -14.26 -5.76
N ILE A 123 12.28 -13.09 -5.30
CA ILE A 123 13.68 -12.85 -4.94
C ILE A 123 14.09 -13.71 -3.74
N ALA A 124 13.24 -13.82 -2.72
CA ALA A 124 13.52 -14.64 -1.55
C ALA A 124 13.71 -16.13 -1.90
N GLN A 125 12.89 -16.66 -2.80
CA GLN A 125 13.02 -18.04 -3.29
C GLN A 125 14.30 -18.27 -4.10
N GLN A 126 14.66 -17.31 -4.96
CA GLN A 126 15.93 -17.35 -5.71
C GLN A 126 17.13 -17.34 -4.76
N PHE A 127 17.11 -16.46 -3.75
CA PHE A 127 18.17 -16.35 -2.76
C PHE A 127 18.32 -17.64 -1.93
N ALA A 128 17.20 -18.24 -1.50
CA ALA A 128 17.20 -19.49 -0.76
C ALA A 128 17.81 -20.63 -1.59
N THR A 129 17.44 -20.72 -2.88
CA THR A 129 17.98 -21.73 -3.81
C THR A 129 19.49 -21.58 -4.00
N VAL A 130 19.98 -20.36 -4.21
CA VAL A 130 21.42 -20.09 -4.35
C VAL A 130 22.16 -20.39 -3.05
N SER A 131 21.60 -20.03 -1.91
CA SER A 131 22.22 -20.28 -0.60
C SER A 131 22.33 -21.78 -0.26
N LEU A 132 21.30 -22.56 -0.60
CA LEU A 132 21.32 -24.02 -0.42
C LEU A 132 22.31 -24.69 -1.38
N THR A 133 22.34 -24.25 -2.63
CA THR A 133 23.28 -24.84 -3.61
C THR A 133 24.73 -24.50 -3.31
N SER A 134 25.02 -23.31 -2.76
CA SER A 134 26.37 -22.96 -2.33
C SER A 134 26.80 -23.72 -1.08
N SER A 135 25.91 -23.96 -0.11
CA SER A 135 26.23 -24.78 1.07
C SER A 135 26.53 -26.23 0.71
N LEU A 136 25.71 -26.85 -0.15
CA LEU A 136 25.93 -28.21 -0.63
C LEU A 136 27.25 -28.35 -1.42
N ARG A 137 27.61 -27.33 -2.20
CA ARG A 137 28.91 -27.30 -2.90
C ARG A 137 30.09 -27.21 -1.92
N ALA A 138 29.99 -26.36 -0.90
CA ALA A 138 31.03 -26.23 0.12
C ALA A 138 31.22 -27.53 0.91
N GLU A 139 30.13 -28.24 1.24
CA GLU A 139 30.18 -29.56 1.87
C GLU A 139 30.87 -30.59 0.98
N ALA A 140 30.50 -30.68 -0.31
CA ALA A 140 31.14 -31.58 -1.26
C ALA A 140 32.64 -31.28 -1.47
N GLU A 141 33.03 -30.00 -1.48
CA GLU A 141 34.43 -29.59 -1.54
C GLU A 141 35.20 -29.98 -0.27
N ALA A 142 34.61 -29.79 0.92
CA ALA A 142 35.21 -30.18 2.19
C ALA A 142 35.42 -31.70 2.31
N GLU A 143 34.46 -32.50 1.84
CA GLU A 143 34.56 -33.96 1.75
C GLU A 143 35.64 -34.39 0.76
N ALA A 144 35.74 -33.73 -0.39
CA ALA A 144 36.79 -34.01 -1.39
C ALA A 144 38.21 -33.68 -0.89
N VAL A 145 38.35 -32.71 0.02
CA VAL A 145 39.62 -32.39 0.68
C VAL A 145 39.96 -33.42 1.76
N HIS A 146 39.00 -33.80 2.62
CA HIS A 146 39.20 -34.85 3.64
C HIS A 146 39.47 -36.24 3.02
N GLY A 147 38.79 -36.56 1.93
CA GLY A 147 38.98 -37.80 1.17
C GLY A 147 40.32 -37.87 0.42
N ARG A 148 40.98 -36.73 0.16
CA ARG A 148 42.35 -36.65 -0.37
C ARG A 148 43.41 -36.71 0.74
N GLY A 149 43.17 -36.06 1.88
CA GLY A 149 44.06 -36.15 3.06
C GLY A 149 44.17 -37.57 3.63
N SER A 150 43.08 -38.33 3.60
CA SER A 150 43.07 -39.74 4.02
C SER A 150 43.83 -40.66 3.05
N ARG A 151 43.86 -40.33 1.75
CA ARG A 151 44.61 -41.08 0.73
C ARG A 151 46.10 -40.70 0.67
N SER A 152 46.48 -39.46 0.98
CA SER A 152 47.89 -39.05 1.03
C SER A 152 48.64 -39.65 2.23
N LEU A 153 47.96 -39.84 3.36
CA LEU A 153 48.53 -40.55 4.53
C LEU A 153 48.76 -42.06 4.25
N SER A 154 47.96 -42.69 3.39
CA SER A 154 48.17 -44.10 2.99
C SER A 154 49.30 -44.33 1.98
N LEU A 155 49.81 -43.28 1.33
CA LEU A 155 50.86 -43.36 0.31
C LEU A 155 52.25 -42.94 0.82
N SER A 156 52.38 -42.59 2.10
CA SER A 156 53.61 -42.04 2.67
C SER A 156 54.56 -43.08 3.28
N HIS A 157 54.24 -44.38 3.38
CA HIS A 157 55.17 -45.41 3.88
C HIS A 157 55.04 -46.75 3.13
N PRO A 158 55.92 -47.05 2.15
CA PRO A 158 56.11 -48.42 1.67
C PRO A 158 57.36 -49.13 2.24
N TRP A 159 58.17 -48.50 3.08
CA TRP A 159 59.45 -49.09 3.50
C TRP A 159 59.75 -48.87 4.98
N ARG A 160 59.26 -49.76 5.83
CA ARG A 160 59.87 -50.11 7.15
C ARG A 160 59.14 -51.33 7.73
N CYS A 161 59.33 -52.48 7.11
CA CYS A 161 59.16 -53.77 7.78
C CYS A 161 60.20 -54.73 7.20
N SER A 162 61.45 -54.52 7.59
CA SER A 162 62.53 -55.47 7.42
C SER A 162 63.40 -55.33 8.67
N VAL A 163 63.83 -56.44 9.26
CA VAL A 163 64.26 -56.64 10.66
C VAL A 163 63.04 -56.96 11.54
N MET A 164 62.75 -58.21 11.91
CA MET A 164 63.64 -59.19 12.52
C MET A 164 63.09 -60.60 12.28
N CYS A 165 63.82 -61.42 11.54
CA CYS A 165 63.56 -62.84 11.37
C CYS A 165 64.84 -63.57 11.80
N THR A 166 64.96 -63.99 13.07
CA THR A 166 65.80 -65.14 13.48
C THR A 166 65.63 -65.49 14.97
N ALA A 167 65.26 -66.76 15.21
CA ALA A 167 65.59 -67.65 16.33
C ALA A 167 65.17 -67.22 17.77
N VAL A 168 64.67 -68.09 18.65
CA VAL A 168 65.18 -69.41 19.07
C VAL A 168 64.04 -70.21 19.72
N GLY A 169 64.02 -71.52 19.47
CA GLY A 169 63.16 -72.49 20.14
C GLY A 169 63.77 -73.90 20.10
N LEU A 170 64.97 -74.04 20.68
CA LEU A 170 65.57 -75.20 21.37
C LEU A 170 67.07 -74.93 21.58
#